data_AF-A0A955ED62-F1
#
_entry.id   AF-A0A955ED62-F1
#
_cell.length_a   1.000
_cell.length_b   1.000
_cell.length_c   1.000
_cell.angle_alpha   90.00
_cell.angle_beta   90.00
_cell.angle_gamma   90.00
#
_symmetry.space_group_name_H-M   'P 1'
#
loop_
_entity.id
_entity.type
_entity.pdbx_description
1 polymer ?
#
loop_
_entity_poly.entity_id
_entity_poly.type
_entity_poly.pdbx_seq_one_letter_code
_entity_poly.pdbx_strand_id
1 'polypeptide(L)'
;LKDKKHGRVFSDTGNRLLQIAERVSGVDTTTADLMRPLSQMLTVKITIDNDALLVLSTSMHPELQQTAKELGYTDSGRVDDTVTHFLEKHDLLPLMGSEQHTTLLWHYPKNELDAVADYLYPATTLSSSDLRTKLDEISYTERVHLLEKTGIQPSSPSYKFEFLTTVSELIAVAELGTGYISSQKPTPQYGFDALAPTIEQIIEDQYDTCFADSFALYSQIQAVNPDSASYATLRGHKIRWTLRLHWHELKDLLSQSRDKSLINDMIQQVSSVHPILSKRLTTNASD
;
A
#
# COMPACT_ATOMS: atom_id res chain seq x y z
N LEU A 1 -21.83 -4.97 25.84
CA LEU A 1 -22.75 -3.84 26.14
C LEU A 1 -23.19 -3.23 24.81
N LYS A 2 -24.49 -3.04 24.58
CA LYS A 2 -25.00 -2.45 23.32
C LYS A 2 -24.78 -0.94 23.34
N ASP A 3 -23.86 -0.43 22.52
CA ASP A 3 -23.83 0.99 22.19
C ASP A 3 -25.04 1.29 21.30
N LYS A 4 -25.93 2.14 21.80
CA LYS A 4 -27.22 2.49 21.18
C LYS A 4 -27.09 3.60 20.12
N LYS A 5 -25.89 4.14 19.83
CA LYS A 5 -25.77 5.27 18.90
C LYS A 5 -25.41 4.92 17.45
N HIS A 6 -24.84 3.75 17.16
CA HIS A 6 -24.52 3.36 15.79
C HIS A 6 -24.73 1.85 15.63
N GLY A 7 -25.95 1.42 15.31
CA GLY A 7 -26.38 0.01 15.28
C GLY A 7 -25.62 -0.90 14.31
N ARG A 8 -24.34 -1.15 14.59
CA ARG A 8 -23.55 -2.23 14.02
C ARG A 8 -23.52 -3.35 15.05
N VAL A 9 -24.09 -4.49 14.68
CA VAL A 9 -23.92 -5.73 15.43
C VAL A 9 -22.56 -6.29 15.03
N PHE A 10 -21.57 -6.14 15.90
CA PHE A 10 -20.30 -6.82 15.72
C PHE A 10 -20.49 -8.32 15.90
N SER A 11 -19.78 -9.11 15.09
CA SER A 11 -19.65 -10.54 15.34
C SER A 11 -19.07 -10.79 16.73
N ASP A 12 -19.32 -11.96 17.32
CA ASP A 12 -18.74 -12.32 18.63
C ASP A 12 -17.22 -12.14 18.67
N THR A 13 -16.56 -12.35 17.54
CA THR A 13 -15.12 -12.11 17.34
C THR A 13 -14.74 -10.63 17.52
N GLY A 14 -15.52 -9.71 16.95
CA GLY A 14 -15.27 -8.27 17.09
C GLY A 14 -15.44 -7.76 18.52
N ASN A 15 -16.44 -8.28 19.25
CA ASN A 15 -16.65 -7.93 20.66
C ASN A 15 -15.52 -8.44 21.57
N ARG A 16 -14.95 -9.62 21.28
CA ARG A 16 -13.82 -10.20 22.03
C ARG A 16 -12.54 -9.39 21.84
N LEU A 17 -12.23 -8.96 20.62
CA LEU A 17 -11.06 -8.13 20.34
C LEU A 17 -11.13 -6.77 21.04
N LEU A 18 -12.33 -6.18 21.13
CA LEU A 18 -12.56 -4.92 21.83
C LEU A 18 -12.29 -5.04 23.35
N GLN A 19 -12.78 -6.10 23.99
CA GLN A 19 -12.57 -6.32 25.42
C GLN A 19 -11.09 -6.54 25.79
N ILE A 20 -10.32 -7.16 24.90
CA ILE A 20 -8.88 -7.34 25.11
C ILE A 20 -8.14 -6.01 24.95
N ALA A 21 -8.54 -5.21 23.96
CA ALA A 21 -7.99 -3.87 23.77
C ALA A 21 -8.25 -2.95 24.96
N GLU A 22 -9.45 -2.98 25.54
CA GLU A 22 -9.81 -2.25 26.77
C GLU A 22 -8.95 -2.71 27.97
N ARG A 23 -8.72 -4.02 28.12
CA ARG A 23 -7.85 -4.59 29.17
C ARG A 23 -6.38 -4.19 29.04
N VAL A 24 -5.83 -4.24 27.83
CA VAL A 24 -4.41 -3.96 27.57
C VAL A 24 -4.11 -2.47 27.65
N SER A 25 -5.04 -1.61 27.22
CA SER A 25 -4.86 -0.15 27.27
C SER A 25 -5.16 0.44 28.64
N GLY A 26 -5.94 -0.24 29.50
CA GLY A 26 -6.34 0.26 30.81
C GLY A 26 -7.32 1.45 30.77
N VAL A 27 -7.86 1.77 29.58
CA VAL A 27 -8.74 2.91 29.34
C VAL A 27 -10.12 2.42 28.90
N ASP A 28 -11.13 2.72 29.69
CA ASP A 28 -12.55 2.45 29.38
C ASP A 28 -13.03 3.52 28.39
N THR A 29 -12.92 3.25 27.08
CA THR A 29 -13.25 4.23 26.02
C THR A 29 -13.99 3.59 24.85
N THR A 30 -14.83 4.41 24.19
CA THR A 30 -15.67 3.96 23.07
C THR A 30 -14.86 3.49 21.86
N THR A 31 -15.42 2.56 21.09
CA THR A 31 -14.78 1.81 19.99
C THR A 31 -14.03 2.67 18.95
N ALA A 32 -14.47 3.91 18.71
CA ALA A 32 -13.81 4.82 17.77
C ALA A 32 -12.46 5.35 18.28
N ASP A 33 -12.30 5.49 19.60
CA ASP A 33 -11.10 6.04 20.22
C ASP A 33 -9.98 5.00 20.37
N LEU A 34 -10.31 3.70 20.41
CA LEU A 34 -9.34 2.58 20.48
C LEU A 34 -8.71 2.25 19.11
N MET A 35 -9.42 2.47 18.01
CA MET A 35 -8.93 2.12 16.66
C MET A 35 -7.80 3.04 16.18
N ARG A 36 -7.70 4.26 16.71
CA ARG A 36 -6.69 5.24 16.30
C ARG A 36 -5.31 5.00 16.95
N PRO A 37 -5.18 4.63 18.24
CA PRO A 37 -3.90 4.23 18.82
C PRO A 37 -3.46 2.81 18.41
N LEU A 38 -4.41 1.88 18.24
CA LEU A 38 -4.07 0.50 17.84
C LEU A 38 -3.55 0.40 16.40
N SER A 39 -4.07 1.22 15.48
CA SER A 39 -3.49 1.35 14.13
C SER A 39 -2.08 1.98 14.14
N GLN A 40 -1.70 2.67 15.21
CA GLN A 40 -0.38 3.28 15.36
C GLN A 40 0.65 2.37 16.06
N MET A 41 0.22 1.42 16.90
CA MET A 41 1.11 0.48 17.61
C MET A 41 1.20 -0.91 16.98
N LEU A 42 0.27 -1.27 16.11
CA LEU A 42 0.13 -2.59 15.54
C LEU A 42 -0.25 -2.39 14.08
N THR A 43 0.53 -2.93 13.14
CA THR A 43 0.15 -2.99 11.73
C THR A 43 -0.99 -4.01 11.58
N VAL A 44 -2.16 -3.70 12.14
CA VAL A 44 -3.37 -4.50 12.06
C VAL A 44 -4.21 -3.90 10.96
N LYS A 45 -4.05 -4.47 9.76
CA LYS A 45 -4.90 -4.15 8.61
C LYS A 45 -6.21 -4.95 8.76
N ILE A 46 -7.21 -4.39 9.44
CA ILE A 46 -8.57 -4.98 9.46
C ILE A 46 -9.23 -4.65 8.12
N THR A 47 -9.20 -5.62 7.21
CA THR A 47 -10.01 -5.52 5.98
C THR A 47 -11.34 -6.22 6.26
N ILE A 48 -12.45 -5.48 6.24
CA ILE A 48 -13.79 -6.04 6.36
C ILE A 48 -14.28 -6.33 4.94
N ASP A 49 -13.99 -7.55 4.47
CA ASP A 49 -14.92 -8.36 3.68
C ASP A 49 -14.35 -9.79 3.52
N ASN A 50 -15.09 -10.74 4.09
CA ASN A 50 -15.08 -12.22 4.00
C ASN A 50 -13.80 -13.07 3.92
N ASP A 51 -12.59 -12.53 3.85
CA ASP A 51 -11.35 -13.29 4.06
C ASP A 51 -10.31 -12.41 4.78
N ALA A 52 -10.43 -12.32 6.10
CA ALA A 52 -9.53 -11.53 6.93
C ALA A 52 -8.18 -12.26 7.12
N LEU A 53 -7.17 -11.89 6.34
CA LEU A 53 -5.78 -12.25 6.65
C LEU A 53 -5.25 -11.28 7.72
N LEU A 54 -5.46 -11.62 8.99
CA LEU A 54 -4.84 -10.90 10.10
C LEU A 54 -3.35 -11.29 10.15
N VAL A 55 -2.47 -10.43 9.64
CA VAL A 55 -1.03 -10.59 9.82
C VAL A 55 -0.71 -10.22 11.27
N LEU A 56 -0.65 -11.24 12.13
CA LEU A 56 -0.27 -11.10 13.53
C LEU A 56 1.25 -11.05 13.62
N SER A 57 1.78 -9.90 14.01
CA SER A 57 3.18 -9.79 14.41
C SER A 57 3.41 -10.63 15.68
N THR A 58 4.53 -11.37 15.72
CA THR A 58 4.97 -12.22 16.84
C THR A 58 5.21 -11.46 18.15
N SER A 59 5.10 -10.14 18.15
CA SER A 59 5.24 -9.23 19.31
C SER A 59 3.94 -8.92 20.07
N MET A 60 2.83 -9.61 19.78
CA MET A 60 1.58 -9.39 20.53
C MET A 60 1.67 -9.75 22.02
N HIS A 61 0.94 -9.00 22.86
CA HIS A 61 0.69 -9.34 24.26
C HIS A 61 0.19 -10.80 24.39
N PRO A 62 0.62 -11.60 25.38
CA PRO A 62 0.33 -13.05 25.44
C PRO A 62 -1.16 -13.42 25.34
N GLU A 63 -2.05 -12.57 25.89
CA GLU A 63 -3.50 -12.77 25.82
C GLU A 63 -4.07 -12.65 24.38
N LEU A 64 -3.48 -11.79 23.54
CA LEU A 64 -3.87 -11.63 22.14
C LEU A 64 -3.39 -12.80 21.29
N GLN A 65 -2.18 -13.31 21.56
CA GLN A 65 -1.66 -14.52 20.91
C GLN A 65 -2.54 -15.75 21.22
N GLN A 66 -2.93 -15.89 22.49
CA GLN A 66 -3.81 -16.97 22.93
C GLN A 66 -5.20 -16.88 22.29
N THR A 67 -5.78 -15.68 22.21
CA THR A 67 -7.10 -15.46 21.60
C THR A 67 -7.07 -15.75 20.09
N ALA A 68 -6.03 -15.32 19.39
CA ALA A 68 -5.86 -15.63 17.96
C ALA A 68 -5.80 -17.14 17.71
N LYS A 69 -5.06 -17.87 18.55
CA LYS A 69 -4.95 -19.32 18.50
C LYS A 69 -6.28 -20.02 18.78
N GLU A 70 -7.06 -19.54 19.74
CA GLU A 70 -8.41 -20.06 20.06
C GLU A 70 -9.43 -19.80 18.95
N LEU A 71 -9.23 -18.76 18.13
CA LEU A 71 -10.05 -18.43 16.97
C LEU A 71 -9.59 -19.16 15.69
N GLY A 72 -8.61 -20.06 15.77
CA GLY A 72 -8.13 -20.86 14.65
C GLY A 72 -7.13 -20.14 13.73
N TYR A 73 -6.63 -18.96 14.11
CA TYR A 73 -5.55 -18.30 13.38
C TYR A 73 -4.21 -18.93 13.75
N THR A 74 -3.54 -19.54 12.77
CA THR A 74 -2.17 -20.03 12.93
C THR A 74 -1.19 -18.89 12.78
N ASP A 75 -0.09 -18.94 13.53
CA ASP A 75 1.07 -18.03 13.44
C ASP A 75 1.65 -18.09 12.01
N SER A 76 1.13 -17.25 11.13
CA SER A 76 1.56 -17.14 9.73
C SER A 76 2.82 -16.28 9.58
N GLY A 77 3.42 -15.86 10.70
CA GLY A 77 4.59 -14.99 10.74
C GLY A 77 5.92 -15.70 10.47
N ARG A 78 5.98 -17.04 10.54
CA ARG A 78 7.15 -17.77 10.05
C ARG A 78 7.11 -17.77 8.53
N VAL A 79 7.99 -16.98 7.92
CA VAL A 79 8.44 -17.27 6.55
C VAL A 79 8.87 -18.73 6.57
N ASP A 80 8.14 -19.59 5.86
CA ASP A 80 8.42 -21.02 5.75
C ASP A 80 9.93 -21.20 5.53
N ASP A 81 10.58 -22.05 6.32
CA ASP A 81 12.02 -22.34 6.20
C ASP A 81 12.38 -22.72 4.75
N THR A 82 11.41 -23.27 4.00
CA THR A 82 11.49 -23.54 2.57
C THR A 82 11.69 -22.27 1.72
N VAL A 83 10.98 -21.18 2.03
CA VAL A 83 11.09 -19.90 1.33
C VAL A 83 12.42 -19.23 1.67
N THR A 84 12.82 -19.21 2.94
CA THR A 84 14.12 -18.66 3.36
C THR A 84 15.27 -19.39 2.67
N HIS A 85 15.24 -20.74 2.69
CA HIS A 85 16.23 -21.56 2.02
C HIS A 85 16.25 -21.33 0.50
N PHE A 86 15.08 -21.15 -0.14
CA PHE A 86 15.00 -20.81 -1.56
C PHE A 86 15.66 -19.45 -1.85
N LEU A 87 15.39 -18.43 -1.04
CA LEU A 87 15.96 -17.09 -1.22
C LEU A 87 17.49 -17.11 -1.08
N GLU A 88 18.01 -17.78 -0.06
CA GLU A 88 19.46 -17.92 0.15
C GLU A 88 20.14 -18.69 -0.98
N LYS A 89 19.56 -19.83 -1.39
CA LYS A 89 20.10 -20.68 -2.46
C LYS A 89 20.22 -19.93 -3.78
N HIS A 90 19.34 -18.97 -4.03
CA HIS A 90 19.27 -18.22 -5.28
C HIS A 90 19.83 -16.80 -5.18
N ASP A 91 20.50 -16.44 -4.07
CA ASP A 91 21.08 -15.12 -3.83
C ASP A 91 20.05 -13.98 -4.01
N LEU A 92 18.82 -14.22 -3.53
CA LEU A 92 17.69 -13.30 -3.62
C LEU A 92 17.53 -12.44 -2.35
N LEU A 93 18.57 -12.40 -1.51
CA LEU A 93 18.64 -11.52 -0.34
C LEU A 93 18.82 -10.06 -0.78
N PRO A 94 18.39 -9.07 0.03
CA PRO A 94 18.31 -7.68 -0.41
C PRO A 94 19.65 -7.17 -0.94
N LEU A 95 19.66 -6.94 -2.26
CA LEU A 95 20.70 -6.22 -2.97
C LEU A 95 20.52 -4.72 -2.73
N MET A 96 21.63 -3.99 -2.64
CA MET A 96 21.68 -2.52 -2.51
C MET A 96 20.60 -1.84 -3.34
N GLY A 97 19.93 -0.85 -2.75
CA GLY A 97 18.82 -0.14 -3.39
C GLY A 97 19.24 0.51 -4.72
N SER A 98 18.34 0.47 -5.70
CA SER A 98 18.46 1.25 -6.95
C SER A 98 18.14 2.72 -6.70
N GLU A 99 18.78 3.66 -7.40
CA GLU A 99 18.52 5.11 -7.21
C GLU A 99 17.12 5.57 -7.68
N GLN A 100 16.40 4.76 -8.45
CA GLN A 100 15.09 5.14 -8.96
C GLN A 100 14.00 5.03 -7.88
N HIS A 101 13.38 6.16 -7.54
CA HIS A 101 12.37 6.26 -6.48
C HIS A 101 11.04 5.59 -6.83
N THR A 102 10.63 5.59 -8.11
CA THR A 102 9.34 5.02 -8.57
C THR A 102 9.46 4.39 -9.94
N THR A 103 8.89 3.18 -10.10
CA THR A 103 8.87 2.43 -11.37
C THR A 103 7.50 1.80 -11.61
N LEU A 104 6.92 2.00 -12.79
CA LEU A 104 5.72 1.33 -13.25
C LEU A 104 6.07 -0.10 -13.68
N LEU A 105 5.72 -1.07 -12.85
CA LEU A 105 5.98 -2.49 -13.10
C LEU A 105 4.96 -3.11 -14.06
N TRP A 106 3.70 -2.69 -13.96
CA TRP A 106 2.62 -3.30 -14.73
C TRP A 106 1.46 -2.34 -14.93
N HIS A 107 0.77 -2.48 -16.06
CA HIS A 107 -0.44 -1.74 -16.39
C HIS A 107 -1.43 -2.64 -17.15
N TYR A 108 -2.71 -2.32 -16.98
CA TYR A 108 -3.84 -2.83 -17.74
C TYR A 108 -4.80 -1.66 -18.03
N PRO A 109 -5.49 -1.65 -19.18
CA PRO A 109 -5.29 -2.53 -20.34
C PRO A 109 -3.91 -2.36 -20.98
N LYS A 110 -3.54 -3.17 -21.99
CA LYS A 110 -2.29 -2.95 -22.76
C LYS A 110 -2.46 -1.92 -23.86
N ASN A 111 -3.69 -1.81 -24.37
CA ASN A 111 -4.11 -0.75 -25.25
C ASN A 111 -5.21 0.05 -24.54
N GLU A 112 -5.02 1.35 -24.37
CA GLU A 112 -5.99 2.20 -23.67
C GLU A 112 -7.37 2.22 -24.35
N LEU A 113 -7.45 1.95 -25.65
CA LEU A 113 -8.73 1.82 -26.37
C LEU A 113 -9.53 0.58 -25.98
N ASP A 114 -8.90 -0.44 -25.38
CA ASP A 114 -9.63 -1.61 -24.88
C ASP A 114 -10.56 -1.23 -23.71
N ALA A 115 -10.26 -0.12 -23.02
CA ALA A 115 -11.12 0.40 -21.97
C ALA A 115 -12.50 0.84 -22.51
N VAL A 116 -12.62 1.10 -23.83
CA VAL A 116 -13.91 1.41 -24.47
C VAL A 116 -14.87 0.22 -24.40
N ALA A 117 -14.36 -1.01 -24.50
CA ALA A 117 -15.17 -2.22 -24.38
C ALA A 117 -15.79 -2.32 -22.98
N ASP A 118 -14.96 -2.16 -21.95
CA ASP A 118 -15.41 -2.22 -20.56
C ASP A 118 -16.39 -1.08 -20.24
N TYR A 119 -16.23 0.07 -20.91
CA TYR A 119 -17.15 1.20 -20.82
C TYR A 119 -18.52 0.91 -21.45
N LEU A 120 -18.56 0.35 -22.65
CA LEU A 120 -19.81 0.07 -23.35
C LEU A 120 -20.52 -1.17 -22.82
N TYR A 121 -19.81 -2.08 -22.16
CA TYR A 121 -20.33 -3.38 -21.73
C TYR A 121 -21.69 -3.28 -20.99
N PRO A 122 -21.89 -2.40 -19.98
CA PRO A 122 -23.18 -2.30 -19.29
C PRO A 122 -24.33 -1.80 -20.17
N ALA A 123 -24.03 -1.14 -21.30
CA ALA A 123 -25.01 -0.61 -22.23
C ALA A 123 -25.34 -1.56 -23.40
N THR A 124 -24.79 -2.77 -23.41
CA THR A 124 -25.02 -3.76 -24.46
C THR A 124 -25.43 -5.11 -23.87
N THR A 125 -26.04 -5.94 -24.71
CA THR A 125 -26.29 -7.36 -24.40
C THR A 125 -25.18 -8.28 -24.93
N LEU A 126 -24.15 -7.71 -25.56
CA LEU A 126 -23.04 -8.46 -26.15
C LEU A 126 -22.13 -9.00 -25.05
N SER A 127 -21.52 -10.17 -25.31
CA SER A 127 -20.42 -10.65 -24.48
C SER A 127 -19.21 -9.72 -24.61
N SER A 128 -18.30 -9.73 -23.62
CA SER A 128 -17.09 -8.89 -23.68
C SER A 128 -16.22 -9.20 -24.92
N SER A 129 -16.16 -10.46 -25.35
CA SER A 129 -15.43 -10.86 -26.57
C SER A 129 -16.11 -10.35 -27.84
N ASP A 130 -17.44 -10.46 -27.93
CA ASP A 130 -18.18 -10.00 -29.11
C ASP A 130 -18.12 -8.47 -29.22
N LEU A 131 -18.22 -7.78 -28.10
CA LEU A 131 -18.09 -6.33 -28.02
C LEU A 131 -16.71 -5.87 -28.48
N ARG A 132 -15.63 -6.54 -28.04
CA ARG A 132 -14.26 -6.24 -28.51
C ARG A 132 -14.12 -6.47 -30.02
N THR A 133 -14.64 -7.59 -30.51
CA THR A 133 -14.63 -7.90 -31.95
C THR A 133 -15.38 -6.83 -32.76
N LYS A 134 -16.54 -6.38 -32.27
CA LYS A 134 -17.31 -5.30 -32.89
C LYS A 134 -16.61 -3.95 -32.82
N LEU A 135 -15.91 -3.66 -31.74
CA LEU A 135 -15.11 -2.43 -31.59
C LEU A 135 -13.90 -2.41 -32.53
N ASP A 136 -13.37 -3.56 -32.92
CA ASP A 136 -12.29 -3.63 -33.90
C ASP A 136 -12.74 -3.30 -35.33
N GLU A 137 -14.05 -3.43 -35.62
CA GLU A 137 -14.66 -2.95 -36.87
C GLU A 137 -14.80 -1.41 -36.89
N ILE A 138 -14.75 -0.74 -35.73
CA ILE A 138 -14.89 0.71 -35.59
C ILE A 138 -13.55 1.40 -35.86
N SER A 139 -13.60 2.55 -36.54
CA SER A 139 -12.40 3.33 -36.84
C SER A 139 -11.66 3.74 -35.57
N TYR A 140 -10.34 3.84 -35.67
CA TYR A 140 -9.50 4.31 -34.56
C TYR A 140 -9.97 5.68 -34.04
N THR A 141 -10.25 6.62 -34.95
CA THR A 141 -10.69 7.98 -34.61
C THR A 141 -12.00 8.01 -33.83
N GLU A 142 -12.96 7.16 -34.17
CA GLU A 142 -14.22 7.05 -33.43
C GLU A 142 -14.00 6.43 -32.06
N ARG A 143 -13.14 5.41 -31.93
CA ARG A 143 -12.79 4.82 -30.63
C ARG A 143 -12.09 5.80 -29.70
N VAL A 144 -11.16 6.60 -30.22
CA VAL A 144 -10.52 7.70 -29.48
C VAL A 144 -11.57 8.72 -29.05
N HIS A 145 -12.45 9.14 -29.97
CA HIS A 145 -13.50 10.10 -29.66
C HIS A 145 -14.44 9.59 -28.57
N LEU A 146 -14.82 8.31 -28.61
CA LEU A 146 -15.60 7.66 -27.57
C LEU A 146 -14.85 7.69 -26.24
N LEU A 147 -13.58 7.26 -26.21
CA LEU A 147 -12.77 7.28 -25.00
C LEU A 147 -12.66 8.69 -24.40
N GLU A 148 -12.51 9.73 -25.24
CA GLU A 148 -12.36 11.13 -24.83
C GLU A 148 -13.67 11.81 -24.41
N LYS A 149 -14.82 11.47 -25.00
CA LYS A 149 -16.10 12.14 -24.70
C LYS A 149 -16.92 11.51 -23.60
N THR A 150 -16.76 10.22 -23.33
CA THR A 150 -17.75 9.50 -22.53
C THR A 150 -17.80 9.92 -21.06
N GLY A 151 -16.80 10.66 -20.55
CA GLY A 151 -16.81 11.29 -19.21
C GLY A 151 -16.87 10.31 -18.04
N ILE A 152 -17.19 9.06 -18.30
CA ILE A 152 -17.35 7.98 -17.34
C ILE A 152 -15.97 7.40 -17.09
N GLN A 153 -15.64 7.33 -15.81
CA GLN A 153 -14.35 6.84 -15.35
C GLN A 153 -14.28 5.34 -15.61
N PRO A 154 -13.34 4.86 -16.44
CA PRO A 154 -13.22 3.43 -16.64
C PRO A 154 -12.79 2.82 -15.31
N SER A 155 -13.55 1.85 -14.78
CA SER A 155 -13.19 1.08 -13.57
C SER A 155 -12.03 0.11 -13.85
N SER A 156 -11.73 -0.11 -15.13
CA SER A 156 -10.86 -1.14 -15.65
C SER A 156 -9.35 -0.82 -15.56
N PRO A 157 -8.87 0.39 -15.93
CA PRO A 157 -7.43 0.63 -15.94
C PRO A 157 -6.84 0.46 -14.56
N SER A 158 -5.72 -0.24 -14.51
CA SER A 158 -5.05 -0.65 -13.28
C SER A 158 -3.56 -0.52 -13.48
N TYR A 159 -2.86 -0.03 -12.46
CA TYR A 159 -1.42 0.19 -12.49
C TYR A 159 -0.79 -0.46 -11.27
N LYS A 160 0.40 -1.02 -11.45
CA LYS A 160 1.25 -1.49 -10.36
C LYS A 160 2.57 -0.75 -10.42
N PHE A 161 2.87 -0.02 -9.37
CA PHE A 161 4.12 0.68 -9.17
C PHE A 161 4.97 -0.05 -8.14
N GLU A 162 6.29 0.10 -8.27
CA GLU A 162 7.28 -0.17 -7.24
C GLU A 162 7.93 1.14 -6.83
N PHE A 163 8.22 1.23 -5.53
CA PHE A 163 8.77 2.39 -4.89
C PHE A 163 10.00 1.99 -4.08
N LEU A 164 10.99 2.87 -4.07
CA LEU A 164 12.05 2.90 -3.07
C LEU A 164 12.04 4.29 -2.44
N THR A 165 11.23 4.42 -1.39
CA THR A 165 10.95 5.70 -0.71
C THR A 165 11.06 5.51 0.79
N THR A 166 10.99 6.57 1.58
CA THR A 166 11.03 6.47 3.04
C THR A 166 9.81 5.72 3.60
N VAL A 167 9.99 5.13 4.78
CA VAL A 167 8.88 4.54 5.56
C VAL A 167 7.80 5.59 5.85
N SER A 168 8.17 6.86 6.02
CA SER A 168 7.23 7.96 6.22
C SER A 168 6.29 8.14 5.03
N GLU A 169 6.81 8.10 3.81
CA GLU A 169 6.01 8.22 2.58
C GLU A 169 5.09 7.00 2.38
N LEU A 170 5.58 5.80 2.65
CA LEU A 170 4.76 4.59 2.66
C LEU A 170 3.56 4.74 3.61
N ILE A 171 3.80 5.19 4.84
CA ILE A 171 2.72 5.41 5.83
C ILE A 171 1.75 6.47 5.31
N ALA A 172 2.25 7.59 4.78
CA ALA A 172 1.40 8.66 4.25
C ALA A 172 0.49 8.18 3.12
N VAL A 173 0.98 7.33 2.21
CA VAL A 173 0.15 6.72 1.15
C VAL A 173 -0.82 5.70 1.73
N ALA A 174 -0.38 4.85 2.67
CA ALA A 174 -1.22 3.84 3.30
C ALA A 174 -2.39 4.46 4.09
N GLU A 175 -2.18 5.61 4.73
CA GLU A 175 -3.20 6.36 5.48
C GLU A 175 -4.34 6.89 4.59
N LEU A 176 -4.10 7.06 3.28
CA LEU A 176 -5.16 7.42 2.32
C LEU A 176 -6.13 6.26 2.06
N GLY A 177 -5.74 5.02 2.39
CA GLY A 177 -6.60 3.84 2.25
C GLY A 177 -6.89 3.45 0.79
N THR A 178 -6.07 3.88 -0.17
CA THR A 178 -6.25 3.60 -1.60
C THR A 178 -5.38 2.44 -2.07
N GLY A 179 -5.96 1.55 -2.88
CA GLY A 179 -5.23 0.47 -3.53
C GLY A 179 -4.70 -0.64 -2.62
N TYR A 180 -3.88 -1.50 -3.21
CA TYR A 180 -3.23 -2.63 -2.57
C TYR A 180 -1.73 -2.40 -2.44
N ILE A 181 -1.27 -2.30 -1.20
CA ILE A 181 0.14 -2.13 -0.82
C ILE A 181 0.74 -3.47 -0.40
N SER A 182 1.95 -3.75 -0.88
CA SER A 182 2.80 -4.84 -0.41
C SER A 182 4.23 -4.33 -0.24
N SER A 183 4.78 -4.41 0.96
CA SER A 183 6.13 -3.93 1.30
C SER A 183 7.07 -5.08 1.68
N GLN A 184 8.36 -4.88 1.44
CA GLN A 184 9.40 -5.72 2.03
C GLN A 184 9.54 -5.42 3.54
N LYS A 185 10.22 -6.30 4.29
CA LYS A 185 10.56 -6.01 5.70
C LYS A 185 11.43 -4.74 5.75
N PRO A 186 11.14 -3.78 6.66
CA PRO A 186 11.98 -2.61 6.84
C PRO A 186 13.43 -3.00 7.15
N THR A 187 14.37 -2.32 6.50
CA THR A 187 15.81 -2.53 6.65
C THR A 187 16.53 -1.21 6.44
N PRO A 188 17.57 -0.90 7.22
CA PRO A 188 18.37 0.30 7.03
C PRO A 188 19.32 0.20 5.84
N GLN A 189 19.45 -0.98 5.22
CA GLN A 189 20.35 -1.24 4.10
C GLN A 189 20.03 -0.43 2.84
N TYR A 190 18.80 0.05 2.70
CA TYR A 190 18.40 0.93 1.59
C TYR A 190 18.78 2.40 1.81
N GLY A 191 19.38 2.73 2.96
CA GLY A 191 19.77 4.09 3.30
C GLY A 191 18.60 4.96 3.71
N PHE A 192 18.81 6.27 3.67
CA PHE A 192 17.85 7.32 4.02
C PHE A 192 18.09 8.53 3.10
N ASP A 193 17.14 9.47 3.06
CA ASP A 193 17.30 10.70 2.28
C ASP A 193 18.03 11.78 3.08
N ALA A 194 18.82 12.60 2.38
CA ALA A 194 19.48 13.75 2.98
C ALA A 194 18.43 14.74 3.53
N LEU A 195 18.82 15.49 4.56
CA LEU A 195 17.98 16.54 5.11
C LEU A 195 17.71 17.63 4.07
N ALA A 196 16.58 18.32 4.22
CA ALA A 196 16.36 19.53 3.44
C ALA A 196 17.48 20.56 3.74
N PRO A 197 17.99 21.30 2.73
CA PRO A 197 19.12 22.21 2.91
C PRO A 197 18.95 23.26 4.03
N THR A 198 17.70 23.57 4.37
CA THR A 198 17.34 24.52 5.44
C THR A 198 17.59 24.00 6.85
N ILE A 199 17.64 22.69 7.04
CA ILE A 199 17.81 22.02 8.34
C ILE A 199 19.23 21.43 8.46
N GLU A 200 19.79 20.99 7.34
CA GLU A 200 21.11 20.36 7.21
C GLU A 200 22.22 21.16 7.94
N GLN A 201 22.28 22.48 7.73
CA GLN A 201 23.30 23.35 8.35
C GLN A 201 23.30 23.39 9.89
N ILE A 202 22.25 22.88 10.55
CA ILE A 202 22.08 22.95 12.00
C ILE A 202 22.34 21.60 12.66
N ILE A 203 21.96 20.49 12.02
CA ILE A 203 21.89 19.16 12.67
C ILE A 203 22.37 17.97 11.84
N GLU A 204 23.00 18.18 10.68
CA GLU A 204 23.44 17.10 9.76
C GLU A 204 24.22 15.99 10.49
N ASP A 205 25.26 16.34 11.26
CA ASP A 205 26.05 15.35 12.00
C ASP A 205 25.21 14.50 12.98
N GLN A 206 24.25 15.12 13.68
CA GLN A 206 23.40 14.38 14.61
C GLN A 206 22.37 13.52 13.88
N TYR A 207 21.88 14.00 12.74
CA TYR A 207 20.98 13.25 11.87
C TYR A 207 21.67 11.98 11.38
N ASP A 208 22.84 12.09 10.76
CA ASP A 208 23.61 10.93 10.27
C ASP A 208 23.97 9.96 11.40
N THR A 209 24.34 10.49 12.57
CA THR A 209 24.61 9.66 13.76
C THR A 209 23.39 8.84 14.16
N CYS A 210 22.17 9.40 14.12
CA CYS A 210 20.95 8.67 14.47
C CYS A 210 20.68 7.48 13.53
N PHE A 211 20.93 7.67 12.22
CA PHE A 211 20.76 6.60 11.24
C PHE A 211 21.87 5.54 11.36
N ALA A 212 23.11 5.95 11.66
CA ALA A 212 24.19 5.03 11.95
C ALA A 212 23.90 4.16 13.19
N ASP A 213 23.40 4.76 14.27
CA ASP A 213 23.01 4.04 15.49
C ASP A 213 21.85 3.06 15.24
N SER A 214 20.87 3.47 14.45
CA SER A 214 19.77 2.61 14.00
C SER A 214 20.26 1.40 13.21
N PHE A 215 21.20 1.60 12.28
CA PHE A 215 21.83 0.51 11.52
C PHE A 215 22.63 -0.44 12.43
N ALA A 216 23.38 0.10 13.39
CA ALA A 216 24.14 -0.70 14.34
C ALA A 216 23.22 -1.56 15.22
N LEU A 217 22.13 -0.99 15.74
CA LEU A 217 21.12 -1.71 16.51
C LEU A 217 20.42 -2.79 15.67
N TYR A 218 20.04 -2.45 14.43
CA TYR A 218 19.44 -3.40 13.48
C TYR A 218 20.34 -4.62 13.30
N SER A 219 21.64 -4.40 13.07
CA SER A 219 22.63 -5.47 12.85
C SER A 219 22.77 -6.39 14.06
N GLN A 220 22.77 -5.82 15.28
CA GLN A 220 22.81 -6.60 16.53
C GLN A 220 21.55 -7.45 16.71
N ILE A 221 20.37 -6.88 16.49
CA ILE A 221 19.11 -7.63 16.60
C ILE A 221 19.02 -8.68 15.50
N GLN A 222 19.43 -8.38 14.26
CA GLN A 222 19.40 -9.33 13.15
C GLN A 222 20.25 -10.57 13.41
N ALA A 223 21.39 -10.43 14.09
CA ALA A 223 22.24 -11.56 14.44
C ALA A 223 21.60 -12.53 15.46
N VAL A 224 20.63 -12.07 16.25
CA VAL A 224 19.98 -12.86 17.32
C VAL A 224 18.56 -13.28 16.94
N ASN A 225 17.80 -12.35 16.37
CA ASN A 225 16.40 -12.51 15.98
C ASN A 225 16.10 -11.66 14.72
N PRO A 226 16.33 -12.24 13.52
CA PRO A 226 16.08 -11.56 12.25
C PRO A 226 14.67 -10.99 12.09
N ASP A 227 13.66 -11.64 12.68
CA ASP A 227 12.26 -11.23 12.53
C ASP A 227 11.94 -9.95 13.28
N SER A 228 12.69 -9.63 14.33
CA SER A 228 12.50 -8.41 15.15
C SER A 228 13.45 -7.27 14.78
N ALA A 229 14.41 -7.48 13.87
CA ALA A 229 15.40 -6.48 13.51
C ALA A 229 14.77 -5.20 12.93
N SER A 230 13.65 -5.34 12.22
CA SER A 230 12.91 -4.23 11.62
C SER A 230 12.48 -3.16 12.64
N TYR A 231 12.33 -3.50 13.93
CA TYR A 231 12.00 -2.52 14.97
C TYR A 231 13.07 -1.46 15.21
N ALA A 232 14.32 -1.74 14.83
CA ALA A 232 15.38 -0.74 14.89
C ALA A 232 15.31 0.29 13.76
N THR A 233 14.47 0.08 12.74
CA THR A 233 14.43 0.93 11.53
C THR A 233 13.66 2.22 11.79
N LEU A 234 14.32 3.37 11.63
CA LEU A 234 13.69 4.70 11.72
C LEU A 234 12.79 4.99 10.52
N ARG A 235 11.81 5.88 10.71
CA ARG A 235 10.83 6.28 9.67
C ARG A 235 11.44 6.99 8.45
N GLY A 236 12.66 7.50 8.56
CA GLY A 236 13.37 8.11 7.43
C GLY A 236 14.15 7.11 6.57
N HIS A 237 14.26 5.84 6.97
CA HIS A 237 14.90 4.84 6.13
C HIS A 237 14.05 4.56 4.90
N LYS A 238 14.73 4.28 3.79
CA LYS A 238 14.12 3.80 2.57
C LYS A 238 13.61 2.38 2.73
N ILE A 239 12.51 2.09 2.06
CA ILE A 239 11.86 0.79 2.03
C ILE A 239 11.36 0.52 0.62
N ARG A 240 11.50 -0.73 0.17
CA ARG A 240 10.93 -1.18 -1.10
C ARG A 240 9.51 -1.66 -0.90
N TRP A 241 8.59 -1.12 -1.68
CA TRP A 241 7.19 -1.50 -1.63
C TRP A 241 6.52 -1.34 -2.99
N THR A 242 5.38 -2.01 -3.16
CA THR A 242 4.58 -1.96 -4.38
C THR A 242 3.19 -1.48 -4.06
N LEU A 243 2.59 -0.76 -5.00
CA LEU A 243 1.23 -0.25 -4.93
C LEU A 243 0.49 -0.65 -6.20
N ARG A 244 -0.65 -1.32 -6.04
CA ARG A 244 -1.58 -1.58 -7.13
C ARG A 244 -2.83 -0.72 -6.95
N LEU A 245 -3.18 0.04 -7.97
CA LEU A 245 -4.33 0.95 -7.96
C LEU A 245 -5.14 0.80 -9.24
N HIS A 246 -6.46 0.90 -9.12
CA HIS A 246 -7.36 1.17 -10.22
C HIS A 246 -7.34 2.66 -10.58
N TRP A 247 -7.89 3.00 -11.75
CA TRP A 247 -7.94 4.36 -12.29
C TRP A 247 -8.51 5.39 -11.32
N HIS A 248 -9.66 5.08 -10.70
CA HIS A 248 -10.30 5.97 -9.74
C HIS A 248 -9.45 6.18 -8.48
N GLU A 249 -8.87 5.11 -7.91
CA GLU A 249 -7.97 5.20 -6.76
C GLU A 249 -6.71 6.00 -7.06
N LEU A 250 -6.18 5.87 -8.29
CA LEU A 250 -5.09 6.72 -8.76
C LEU A 250 -5.53 8.19 -8.74
N LYS A 251 -6.68 8.54 -9.33
CA LYS A 251 -7.18 9.92 -9.29
C LYS A 251 -7.35 10.44 -7.86
N ASP A 252 -7.89 9.63 -6.97
CA ASP A 252 -8.08 10.00 -5.57
C ASP A 252 -6.74 10.26 -4.88
N LEU A 253 -5.75 9.38 -5.10
CA LEU A 253 -4.38 9.54 -4.62
C LEU A 253 -3.74 10.84 -5.16
N LEU A 254 -3.89 11.13 -6.45
CA LEU A 254 -3.37 12.35 -7.07
C LEU A 254 -3.98 13.62 -6.44
N SER A 255 -5.25 13.56 -6.04
CA SER A 255 -5.95 14.71 -5.44
C SER A 255 -5.61 14.95 -3.97
N GLN A 256 -5.20 13.91 -3.24
CA GLN A 256 -5.00 13.96 -1.79
C GLN A 256 -3.52 13.99 -1.38
N SER A 257 -2.60 13.59 -2.27
CA SER A 257 -1.18 13.54 -1.96
C SER A 257 -0.58 14.94 -1.76
N ARG A 258 0.20 15.08 -0.69
CA ARG A 258 0.96 16.30 -0.40
C ARG A 258 2.28 16.37 -1.16
N ASP A 259 2.86 15.22 -1.47
CA ASP A 259 4.09 15.16 -2.25
C ASP A 259 3.75 15.17 -3.74
N LYS A 260 4.10 16.28 -4.38
CA LYS A 260 3.88 16.48 -5.82
C LYS A 260 4.95 15.78 -6.66
N SER A 261 6.13 15.51 -6.12
CA SER A 261 7.24 14.93 -6.87
C SER A 261 6.96 13.46 -7.22
N LEU A 262 6.66 12.64 -6.21
CA LEU A 262 6.24 11.25 -6.35
C LEU A 262 5.08 11.09 -7.33
N ILE A 263 4.09 11.99 -7.19
CA ILE A 263 2.88 11.99 -7.99
C ILE A 263 3.16 12.35 -9.45
N ASN A 264 4.02 13.34 -9.70
CA ASN A 264 4.41 13.70 -11.05
C ASN A 264 5.13 12.54 -11.75
N ASP A 265 6.00 11.82 -11.04
CA ASP A 265 6.68 10.64 -11.58
C ASP A 265 5.69 9.54 -11.95
N MET A 266 4.68 9.30 -11.11
CA MET A 266 3.60 8.35 -11.43
C MET A 266 2.80 8.80 -12.66
N ILE A 267 2.41 10.07 -12.74
CA ILE A 267 1.67 10.62 -13.89
C ILE A 267 2.50 10.45 -15.16
N GLN A 268 3.78 10.82 -15.14
CA GLN A 268 4.66 10.73 -16.30
C GLN A 268 4.77 9.29 -16.81
N GLN A 269 4.91 8.33 -15.91
CA GLN A 269 4.98 6.91 -16.28
C GLN A 269 3.65 6.40 -16.83
N VAL A 270 2.50 6.82 -16.28
CA VAL A 270 1.18 6.50 -16.84
C VAL A 270 0.99 7.14 -18.22
N SER A 271 1.40 8.40 -18.41
CA SER A 271 1.34 9.10 -19.69
C SER A 271 2.14 8.41 -20.79
N SER A 272 3.23 7.72 -20.42
CA SER A 272 4.05 6.98 -21.39
C SER A 272 3.34 5.76 -21.98
N VAL A 273 2.45 5.12 -21.21
CA VAL A 273 1.74 3.90 -21.64
C VAL A 273 0.30 4.16 -22.06
N HIS A 274 -0.38 5.12 -21.44
CA HIS A 274 -1.77 5.48 -21.69
C HIS A 274 -1.92 7.00 -21.91
N PRO A 275 -1.46 7.53 -23.06
CA PRO A 275 -1.43 8.96 -23.33
C PRO A 275 -2.83 9.59 -23.38
N ILE A 276 -3.84 8.95 -23.98
CA ILE A 276 -5.20 9.50 -24.04
C ILE A 276 -5.81 9.57 -22.64
N LEU A 277 -5.70 8.48 -21.86
CA LEU A 277 -6.22 8.47 -20.50
C LEU A 277 -5.53 9.50 -19.62
N SER A 278 -4.19 9.58 -19.69
CA SER A 278 -3.40 10.44 -18.81
C SER A 278 -3.73 11.93 -18.92
N LYS A 279 -4.17 12.41 -20.09
CA LYS A 279 -4.65 13.79 -20.26
C LYS A 279 -5.72 14.13 -19.21
N ARG A 280 -6.61 13.19 -18.89
CA ARG A 280 -7.68 13.37 -17.89
C ARG A 280 -7.20 13.37 -16.44
N LEU A 281 -5.99 12.88 -16.16
CA LEU A 281 -5.37 13.04 -14.83
C LEU A 281 -4.93 14.48 -14.62
N THR A 282 -4.45 15.15 -15.68
CA THR A 282 -3.93 16.51 -15.61
C THR A 282 -4.99 17.61 -15.75
N THR A 283 -6.08 17.37 -16.48
CA THR A 283 -7.10 18.42 -16.75
C THR A 283 -7.96 18.77 -15.53
N ASN A 284 -8.12 17.85 -14.56
CA ASN A 284 -8.96 18.08 -13.38
C ASN A 284 -8.29 18.90 -12.26
N ALA A 285 -7.07 19.40 -12.47
CA ALA A 285 -6.41 20.30 -11.52
C ALA A 285 -6.71 21.80 -11.78
N SER A 286 -7.61 22.12 -12.73
CA SER A 286 -7.83 23.48 -13.23
C SER A 286 -9.29 23.94 -13.30
N ASP A 287 -10.24 23.12 -12.86
CA ASP A 287 -11.67 23.47 -12.71
C ASP A 287 -12.12 23.24 -11.26
#